data_AF-Q1I518-F1
#
_entry.id   AF-Q1I518-F1
#
_cell.length_a   1.000
_cell.length_b   1.000
_cell.length_c   1.000
_cell.angle_alpha   90.00
_cell.angle_beta   90.00
_cell.angle_gamma   90.00
#
_symmetry.space_group_name_H-M   'P 1'
#
loop_
_entity.id
_entity.type
_entity.pdbx_description
1 polymer ?
#
loop_
_entity_poly.entity_id
_entity_poly.type
_entity_poly.pdbx_seq_one_letter_code
_entity_poly.pdbx_strand_id
1 'polypeptide(L)'
;MLNQGEINALKKAILYLKFDCEETSSLIYTGSELINSAFDKLVTGSRSADRERKFYNTRNTDVEEHVLKKINDQREFEGEVKAKTISEIEYFEDYIYPFKAE
;
A
#
# COMPACT_ATOMS: atom_id res chain seq x y z
N MET A 1 16.83 16.08 9.60
CA MET A 1 16.29 14.72 9.90
C MET A 1 14.92 14.89 10.50
N LEU A 2 13.96 14.07 10.10
CA LEU A 2 12.60 14.10 10.66
C LEU A 2 12.63 13.59 12.11
N ASN A 3 11.79 14.16 12.97
CA ASN A 3 11.57 13.65 14.32
C ASN A 3 10.56 12.47 14.31
N GLN A 4 10.46 11.75 15.42
CA GLN A 4 9.61 10.56 15.49
C GLN A 4 8.11 10.87 15.26
N GLY A 5 7.65 12.05 15.67
CA GLY A 5 6.28 12.50 15.44
C GLY A 5 6.00 12.69 13.95
N GLU A 6 6.91 13.36 13.24
CA GLU A 6 6.84 13.57 11.78
C GLU A 6 6.88 12.24 11.03
N ILE A 7 7.78 11.33 11.42
CA ILE A 7 7.87 9.99 10.84
C ILE A 7 6.54 9.23 11.00
N ASN A 8 5.98 9.23 12.20
CA ASN A 8 4.72 8.54 12.47
C ASN A 8 3.54 9.17 11.70
N ALA A 9 3.50 10.50 11.60
CA ALA A 9 2.47 11.21 10.85
C ALA A 9 2.52 10.86 9.36
N LEU A 10 3.71 10.90 8.75
CA LEU A 10 3.88 10.58 7.33
C LEU A 10 3.58 9.11 7.02
N LYS A 11 4.00 8.17 7.88
CA LYS A 11 3.65 6.75 7.70
C LYS A 11 2.14 6.55 7.70
N LYS A 12 1.42 7.15 8.65
CA LYS A 12 -0.05 7.07 8.71
C LYS A 12 -0.71 7.68 7.48
N ALA A 13 -0.23 8.83 7.02
CA ALA A 13 -0.77 9.46 5.82
C ALA A 13 -0.56 8.58 4.57
N ILE A 14 0.62 7.98 4.41
CA ILE A 14 0.91 7.06 3.30
C ILE A 14 0.02 5.82 3.39
N LEU A 15 -0.06 5.16 4.55
CA LEU A 15 -0.90 3.97 4.71
C LEU A 15 -2.38 4.26 4.46
N TYR A 16 -2.87 5.43 4.93
CA TYR A 16 -4.23 5.87 4.63
C TYR A 16 -4.46 5.99 3.13
N LEU A 17 -3.58 6.70 2.41
CA LEU A 17 -3.70 6.86 0.95
C LEU A 17 -3.67 5.51 0.22
N LYS A 18 -2.84 4.57 0.69
CA LYS A 18 -2.68 3.27 0.05
C LYS A 18 -3.87 2.33 0.34
N PHE A 19 -4.36 2.28 1.57
CA PHE A 19 -5.19 1.17 2.08
C PHE A 19 -6.52 1.55 2.71
N ASP A 20 -6.74 2.82 3.07
CA ASP A 20 -7.99 3.27 3.70
C ASP A 20 -8.77 4.26 2.84
N CYS A 21 -8.08 4.96 1.91
CA CYS A 21 -8.70 5.95 1.05
C CYS A 21 -9.58 5.26 -0.01
N GLU A 22 -10.88 5.55 0.03
CA GLU A 22 -11.88 4.93 -0.86
C GLU A 22 -11.86 5.49 -2.29
N GLU A 23 -11.33 6.70 -2.48
CA GLU A 23 -11.24 7.35 -3.79
C GLU A 23 -10.32 6.56 -4.74
N THR A 24 -10.85 6.09 -5.88
CA THR A 24 -10.07 5.30 -6.85
C THR A 24 -8.87 6.07 -7.40
N SER A 25 -8.97 7.39 -7.50
CA SER A 25 -7.87 8.28 -7.92
C SER A 25 -6.61 8.16 -7.04
N SER A 26 -6.74 7.69 -5.80
CA SER A 26 -5.59 7.46 -4.91
C SER A 26 -4.81 6.18 -5.24
N LEU A 27 -5.27 5.36 -6.19
CA LEU A 27 -4.56 4.17 -6.68
C LEU A 27 -3.13 4.50 -7.19
N ILE A 28 -2.93 5.72 -7.69
CA ILE A 28 -1.60 6.24 -8.10
C ILE A 28 -0.59 6.23 -6.95
N TYR A 29 -1.03 6.30 -5.69
CA TYR A 29 -0.17 6.21 -4.51
C TYR A 29 -0.02 4.75 -4.04
N THR A 30 -1.07 3.94 -4.22
CA THR A 30 -1.08 2.52 -3.89
C THR A 30 -0.05 1.75 -4.71
N GLY A 31 0.05 1.92 -6.02
CA GLY A 31 1.04 1.19 -6.85
C GLY A 31 2.40 1.85 -7.02
N SER A 32 2.69 2.98 -6.35
CA SER A 32 3.89 3.77 -6.66
C SER A 32 5.15 3.27 -5.95
N GLU A 33 6.16 2.86 -6.71
CA GLU A 33 7.51 2.53 -6.21
C GLU A 33 8.15 3.70 -5.44
N LEU A 34 7.91 4.94 -5.85
CA LEU A 34 8.45 6.12 -5.16
C LEU A 34 7.83 6.30 -3.78
N ILE A 35 6.52 6.04 -3.66
CA ILE A 35 5.82 6.03 -2.37
C ILE A 35 6.30 4.86 -1.51
N ASN A 36 6.48 3.67 -2.09
CA ASN A 36 7.02 2.50 -1.40
C ASN A 36 8.42 2.79 -0.84
N SER A 37 9.32 3.34 -1.66
CA SER A 37 10.66 3.75 -1.25
C SER A 37 10.64 4.84 -0.16
N ALA A 38 9.73 5.81 -0.25
CA ALA A 38 9.58 6.84 0.77
C ALA A 38 9.11 6.22 2.10
N PHE A 39 8.14 5.31 2.05
CA PHE A 39 7.66 4.59 3.23
C PHE A 39 8.79 3.78 3.90
N ASP A 40 9.60 3.10 3.10
CA ASP A 40 10.75 2.31 3.57
C ASP A 40 11.77 3.17 4.34
N LYS A 41 12.06 4.37 3.82
CA LYS A 41 12.95 5.33 4.48
C LYS A 41 12.37 5.80 5.81
N LEU A 42 11.05 5.98 5.90
CA LEU A 42 10.36 6.35 7.14
C LEU A 42 10.38 5.21 8.18
N VAL A 43 10.17 3.97 7.75
CA VAL A 43 10.30 2.78 8.62
C VAL A 43 11.73 2.66 9.13
N THR A 44 12.72 2.81 8.26
CA THR A 44 14.15 2.77 8.61
C THR A 44 14.53 3.85 9.63
N GLY A 45 13.98 5.05 9.49
CA GLY A 45 14.20 6.16 10.43
C GLY A 45 13.42 6.05 11.74
N SER A 46 12.50 5.09 11.87
CA SER A 46 11.67 4.90 13.06
C SER A 46 12.46 4.28 14.21
N ARG A 47 12.24 4.76 15.44
CA ARG A 47 12.72 4.08 16.66
C ARG A 47 12.20 2.64 16.82
N SER A 48 11.14 2.30 16.10
CA SER A 48 10.50 0.97 16.11
C SER A 48 10.76 0.17 14.83
N ALA A 49 11.78 0.53 14.05
CA ALA A 49 12.06 -0.05 12.72
C ALA A 49 11.99 -1.58 12.69
N ASP A 50 12.66 -2.28 13.60
CA ASP A 50 12.70 -3.74 13.63
C ASP A 50 11.32 -4.38 13.85
N ARG A 51 10.52 -3.78 14.74
CA ARG A 51 9.15 -4.23 15.01
C ARG A 51 8.27 -4.00 13.80
N GLU A 52 8.38 -2.84 13.16
CA GLU A 52 7.61 -2.48 11.98
C GLU A 52 7.95 -3.39 10.80
N ARG A 53 9.24 -3.63 10.52
CA ARG A 53 9.66 -4.59 9.48
C ARG A 53 9.12 -5.99 9.74
N LYS A 54 9.15 -6.45 10.99
CA LYS A 54 8.58 -7.77 11.34
C LYS A 54 7.06 -7.80 11.13
N PHE A 55 6.36 -6.72 11.47
CA PHE A 55 4.92 -6.60 11.27
C PHE A 55 4.55 -6.59 9.78
N TYR A 56 5.26 -5.84 8.95
CA TYR A 56 4.98 -5.78 7.51
C TYR A 56 5.43 -7.03 6.75
N ASN A 57 6.37 -7.80 7.30
CA ASN A 57 6.78 -9.10 6.77
C ASN A 57 5.75 -10.22 7.03
N THR A 58 4.46 -9.89 7.00
CA THR A 58 3.34 -10.83 7.07
C THR A 58 2.31 -10.51 5.99
N ARG A 59 1.58 -11.53 5.55
CA ARG A 59 0.43 -11.36 4.65
C ARG A 59 -0.67 -10.55 5.35
N ASN A 60 -1.41 -9.75 4.58
CA ASN A 60 -2.57 -9.01 5.06
C ASN A 60 -3.72 -9.13 4.04
N THR A 61 -4.66 -10.03 4.31
CA THR A 61 -5.79 -10.33 3.41
C THR A 61 -6.74 -9.15 3.27
N ASP A 62 -6.94 -8.36 4.33
CA ASP A 62 -7.82 -7.19 4.28
C ASP A 62 -7.29 -6.13 3.30
N VAL A 63 -5.96 -5.95 3.28
CA VAL A 63 -5.27 -5.08 2.31
C VAL A 63 -5.37 -5.64 0.90
N GLU A 64 -5.17 -6.95 0.72
CA GLU A 64 -5.31 -7.59 -0.59
C GLU A 64 -6.72 -7.40 -1.18
N GLU A 65 -7.74 -7.66 -0.37
CA GLU A 65 -9.15 -7.50 -0.75
C GLU A 65 -9.50 -6.04 -1.06
N HIS A 66 -9.04 -5.10 -0.22
CA HIS A 66 -9.26 -3.67 -0.45
C HIS A 66 -8.63 -3.20 -1.77
N VAL A 67 -7.37 -3.57 -2.01
CA VAL A 67 -6.65 -3.21 -3.24
C VAL A 67 -7.29 -3.83 -4.48
N LEU A 68 -7.65 -5.13 -4.43
CA LEU A 68 -8.33 -5.82 -5.51
C LEU A 68 -9.66 -5.13 -5.85
N LYS A 69 -10.46 -4.80 -4.84
CA LYS A 69 -11.71 -4.06 -5.02
C LYS A 69 -11.46 -2.71 -5.71
N LYS A 70 -10.51 -1.93 -5.21
CA LYS A 70 -10.22 -0.59 -5.71
C LYS A 70 -9.71 -0.58 -7.15
N ILE A 71 -8.86 -1.55 -7.52
CA ILE A 71 -8.42 -1.74 -8.90
C ILE A 71 -9.60 -2.09 -9.80
N ASN A 72 -10.48 -2.98 -9.34
CA ASN A 72 -11.67 -3.37 -10.11
C ASN A 72 -12.67 -2.23 -10.27
N ASP A 73 -12.82 -1.35 -9.27
CA ASP A 73 -13.66 -0.16 -9.37
C ASP A 73 -13.08 0.82 -10.42
N GLN A 74 -11.76 0.99 -10.47
CA GLN A 74 -11.09 1.80 -11.50
C GLN A 74 -11.27 1.20 -12.90
N ARG A 75 -11.03 -0.11 -13.06
CA ARG A 75 -11.22 -0.82 -14.33
C ARG A 75 -12.66 -0.72 -14.84
N GLU A 76 -13.64 -0.87 -13.97
CA GLU A 76 -15.05 -0.72 -14.33
C GLU A 76 -15.37 0.70 -14.82
N PHE A 77 -14.82 1.72 -14.16
CA PHE A 77 -14.94 3.10 -14.60
C PHE A 77 -14.32 3.33 -15.99
N GLU A 78 -13.22 2.63 -16.31
CA GLU A 78 -12.53 2.68 -17.60
C GLU A 78 -13.15 1.75 -18.67
N GLY A 79 -14.15 0.93 -18.31
CA GLY A 79 -14.77 -0.04 -19.21
C GLY A 79 -13.95 -1.32 -19.44
N GLU A 80 -12.98 -1.60 -18.58
CA GLU A 80 -12.11 -2.77 -18.61
C GLU A 80 -12.70 -3.98 -17.86
N VAL A 81 -12.15 -5.16 -18.13
CA VAL A 81 -12.56 -6.41 -17.47
C VAL A 81 -11.98 -6.49 -16.05
N LYS A 82 -12.85 -6.73 -15.06
CA LYS A 82 -12.46 -6.94 -13.66
C LYS A 82 -11.55 -8.16 -13.51
N ALA A 83 -10.49 -8.01 -12.72
CA ALA A 83 -9.69 -9.11 -12.22
C ALA A 83 -10.51 -9.93 -11.21
N LYS A 84 -10.48 -11.26 -11.33
CA LYS A 84 -11.14 -12.18 -10.40
C LYS A 84 -10.28 -12.47 -9.18
N THR A 85 -8.97 -12.48 -9.36
CA THR A 85 -7.99 -12.80 -8.33
C THR A 85 -6.81 -11.85 -8.41
N ILE A 86 -6.08 -11.73 -7.30
CA ILE A 86 -4.87 -10.88 -7.21
C ILE A 86 -3.77 -11.30 -8.20
N SER A 87 -3.74 -12.58 -8.60
CA SER A 87 -2.78 -13.12 -9.57
C SER A 87 -2.99 -12.59 -11.00
N GLU A 88 -4.14 -11.98 -11.29
CA GLU A 88 -4.45 -11.36 -12.58
C GLU A 88 -4.03 -9.87 -12.63
N ILE A 89 -3.45 -9.35 -11.54
CA ILE A 89 -3.01 -7.96 -11.42
C ILE A 89 -1.48 -7.92 -11.56
N GLU A 90 -1.01 -7.25 -12.61
CA GLU A 90 0.41 -6.99 -12.78
C GLU A 90 0.92 -6.09 -11.66
N TYR A 91 2.11 -6.41 -11.14
CA TYR A 91 2.78 -5.67 -10.07
C TYR A 91 1.95 -5.55 -8.79
N PHE A 92 1.05 -6.50 -8.52
CA PHE A 92 0.18 -6.49 -7.33
C PHE A 92 0.95 -6.28 -6.02
N GLU A 93 2.16 -6.82 -5.93
CA GLU A 93 3.07 -6.64 -4.80
C GLU A 93 3.36 -5.18 -4.47
N ASP A 94 3.47 -4.30 -5.47
CA ASP A 94 3.68 -2.86 -5.26
C ASP A 94 2.46 -2.19 -4.65
N TYR A 95 1.26 -2.70 -4.99
CA TYR A 95 0.00 -2.17 -4.48
C TYR A 95 -0.22 -2.49 -3.00
N ILE A 96 0.20 -3.67 -2.56
CA ILE A 96 0.04 -4.11 -1.16
C ILE A 96 1.25 -3.84 -0.29
N TYR A 97 2.37 -3.37 -0.88
CA TYR A 97 3.56 -2.97 -0.15
C TYR A 97 3.22 -1.98 0.97
N PRO A 98 3.72 -2.15 2.21
CA PRO A 98 4.85 -2.98 2.63
C PRO A 98 4.50 -4.41 3.04
N PHE A 99 3.24 -4.83 2.93
CA PHE A 99 2.84 -6.19 3.27
C PHE A 99 3.34 -7.19 2.23
N LYS A 100 3.49 -8.46 2.64
CA LYS A 100 3.87 -9.53 1.71
C LYS A 100 2.69 -9.99 0.87
N ALA A 101 2.93 -10.12 -0.43
CA ALA A 101 2.11 -10.93 -1.33
C ALA A 101 2.26 -12.41 -0.95
N GLU A 102 1.22 -13.20 -1.27
CA GLU A 102 1.22 -14.66 -1.12
C GLU A 102 2.38 -15.35 -1.88
#